data_AF-A0A932INZ4-F1
#
_entry.id   AF-A0A932INZ4-F1
#
_cell.length_a   1.000
_cell.length_b   1.000
_cell.length_c   1.000
_cell.angle_alpha   90.00
_cell.angle_beta   90.00
_cell.angle_gamma   90.00
#
_symmetry.space_group_name_H-M   'P 1'
#
loop_
_entity.id
_entity.type
_entity.pdbx_description
1 polymer ?
#
loop_
_entity_poly.entity_id
_entity_poly.type
_entity_poly.pdbx_seq_one_letter_code
_entity_poly.pdbx_strand_id
1 'polypeptide(L)'
;MTRTLDRARGGWLWLLPVWGKRANVTFRDPLGMKFELDFKLRVDDRAIDSRGVMSSIDALRTAYPNLVGLEGAVMVKLDGRVVCDELYEPILRFVGQWVRKVPWVVSGDTETVAFRNSENCFAFVPAGESVEFSFYVGSENEVEEYVVEPTTIRLQAFAEETLRLGEQLLQMVLGVDPGLVNSDEDCRDLALSVDEGRKAWKEHQLHQRR
;
A
#
# COMPACT_ATOMS: atom_id res chain seq x y z
N MET A 1 33.43 -17.44 52.81
CA MET A 1 32.59 -16.43 52.13
C MET A 1 32.11 -17.04 50.83
N THR A 2 30.82 -17.29 50.78
CA THR A 2 30.15 -18.27 49.92
C THR A 2 29.68 -17.61 48.63
N ARG A 3 29.85 -18.30 47.50
CA ARG A 3 29.32 -17.93 46.17
C ARG A 3 27.79 -17.98 46.19
N THR A 4 27.15 -17.03 45.50
CA THR A 4 25.76 -17.15 45.07
C THR A 4 25.64 -16.69 43.63
N LEU A 5 25.54 -17.67 42.74
CA LEU A 5 24.81 -17.57 41.47
C LEU A 5 23.35 -17.76 41.82
N ASP A 6 22.45 -16.89 41.37
CA ASP A 6 21.14 -17.38 40.96
C ASP A 6 20.50 -16.54 39.84
N ARG A 7 20.00 -17.27 38.84
CA ARG A 7 19.19 -16.79 37.73
C ARG A 7 17.74 -16.84 38.19
N ALA A 8 17.02 -15.73 38.09
CA ALA A 8 15.56 -15.80 38.01
C ALA A 8 15.06 -14.88 36.89
N ARG A 9 14.62 -15.52 35.81
CA ARG A 9 13.85 -14.96 34.72
C ARG A 9 12.49 -14.52 35.28
N GLY A 10 12.27 -13.22 35.42
CA GLY A 10 10.97 -12.63 35.74
C GLY A 10 10.34 -12.07 34.46
N GLY A 11 9.29 -12.75 33.97
CA GLY A 11 8.53 -12.30 32.82
C GLY A 11 7.74 -11.02 33.09
N TRP A 12 7.49 -10.28 32.02
CA TRP A 12 6.36 -9.37 31.92
C TRP A 12 5.66 -9.65 30.60
N LEU A 13 4.65 -10.50 30.70
CA LEU A 13 3.51 -10.54 29.80
C LEU A 13 2.82 -9.17 29.91
N TRP A 14 2.81 -8.39 28.84
CA TRP A 14 1.85 -7.31 28.69
C TRP A 14 0.94 -7.63 27.52
N LEU A 15 -0.28 -8.02 27.88
CA LEU A 15 -1.44 -8.08 27.01
C LEU A 15 -2.05 -6.67 26.93
N LEU A 16 -2.34 -6.26 25.68
CA LEU A 16 -3.32 -5.26 25.21
C LEU A 16 -2.94 -3.75 25.29
N PRO A 17 -3.48 -2.89 24.38
CA PRO A 17 -4.51 -3.14 23.38
C PRO A 17 -4.06 -2.99 21.91
N VAL A 18 -4.92 -3.51 21.03
CA VAL A 18 -5.08 -3.16 19.63
C VAL A 18 -4.96 -1.63 19.44
N TRP A 19 -4.64 -1.21 18.22
CA TRP A 19 -5.02 0.04 17.54
C TRP A 19 -3.85 0.73 16.85
N GLY A 20 -4.20 1.32 15.71
CA GLY A 20 -3.37 2.13 14.83
C GLY A 20 -3.30 1.51 13.43
N LYS A 21 -3.69 2.31 12.45
CA LYS A 21 -4.03 1.85 11.10
C LYS A 21 -2.75 1.48 10.34
N ARG A 22 -2.73 0.29 9.73
CA ARG A 22 -1.80 -0.07 8.66
C ARG A 22 -2.19 0.72 7.41
N ALA A 23 -1.22 1.22 6.64
CA ALA A 23 -1.49 1.52 5.24
C ALA A 23 -1.64 0.15 4.58
N ASN A 24 -2.88 -0.22 4.28
CA ASN A 24 -3.17 -1.46 3.60
C ASN A 24 -4.38 -1.31 2.69
N VAL A 25 -4.37 -2.13 1.66
CA VAL A 25 -5.48 -2.31 0.75
C VAL A 25 -6.02 -3.70 1.02
N THR A 26 -7.33 -3.81 1.22
CA THR A 26 -7.98 -5.10 1.40
C THR A 26 -9.10 -5.23 0.40
N PHE A 27 -8.99 -6.20 -0.50
CA PHE A 27 -10.09 -6.58 -1.36
C PHE A 27 -10.74 -7.85 -0.85
N ARG A 28 -12.04 -7.97 -1.10
CA ARG A 28 -12.79 -9.20 -0.89
C ARG A 28 -13.50 -9.55 -2.18
N ASP A 29 -13.30 -10.77 -2.64
CA ASP A 29 -14.05 -11.30 -3.77
C ASP A 29 -15.47 -11.73 -3.32
N PRO A 30 -16.36 -12.08 -4.27
CA PRO A 30 -17.69 -12.61 -3.95
C PRO A 30 -17.69 -13.95 -3.21
N LEU A 31 -16.61 -14.74 -3.30
CA LEU A 31 -16.48 -16.06 -2.66
C LEU A 31 -15.92 -15.97 -1.23
N GLY A 32 -15.55 -14.78 -0.77
CA GLY A 32 -15.04 -14.50 0.57
C GLY A 32 -13.52 -14.50 0.69
N MET A 33 -12.78 -14.73 -0.40
CA MET A 33 -11.33 -14.63 -0.46
C MET A 33 -10.90 -13.20 -0.15
N LYS A 34 -9.95 -13.06 0.75
CA LYS A 34 -9.43 -11.77 1.21
C LYS A 34 -8.02 -11.56 0.70
N PHE A 35 -7.88 -10.63 -0.22
CA PHE A 35 -6.59 -10.17 -0.69
C PHE A 35 -6.14 -8.94 0.12
N GLU A 36 -4.90 -8.93 0.59
CA GLU A 36 -4.35 -7.80 1.36
C GLU A 36 -2.96 -7.40 0.84
N LEU A 37 -2.76 -6.10 0.64
CA LEU A 37 -1.43 -5.50 0.48
C LEU A 37 -1.07 -4.76 1.75
N ASP A 38 -0.04 -5.23 2.43
CA ASP A 38 0.52 -4.57 3.60
C ASP A 38 1.81 -3.85 3.19
N PHE A 39 1.90 -2.56 3.53
CA PHE A 39 3.06 -1.73 3.27
C PHE A 39 3.88 -1.50 4.54
N LYS A 40 5.17 -1.78 4.46
CA LYS A 40 6.15 -1.45 5.52
C LYS A 40 7.05 -0.34 5.01
N LEU A 41 7.13 0.77 5.73
CA LEU A 41 8.03 1.86 5.38
C LEU A 41 9.40 1.56 5.98
N ARG A 42 10.46 1.69 5.20
CA ARG A 42 11.83 1.61 5.69
C ARG A 42 12.37 3.02 5.80
N VAL A 43 12.82 3.36 7.00
CA VAL A 43 13.52 4.62 7.27
C VAL A 43 14.85 4.23 7.91
N ASP A 44 15.96 4.41 7.18
CA ASP A 44 17.28 3.79 7.42
C ASP A 44 17.21 2.25 7.51
N ASP A 45 17.85 1.63 8.52
CA ASP A 45 17.85 0.19 8.79
C ASP A 45 16.63 -0.28 9.61
N ARG A 46 15.63 0.58 9.83
CA ARG A 46 14.45 0.26 10.65
C ARG A 46 13.18 0.23 9.81
N ALA A 47 12.48 -0.90 9.86
CA ALA A 47 11.11 -1.00 9.37
C ALA A 47 10.15 -0.33 10.36
N ILE A 48 9.49 0.74 9.92
CA ILE A 48 8.50 1.46 10.70
C ILE A 48 7.12 1.18 10.08
N ASP A 49 6.20 0.63 10.87
CA ASP A 49 4.81 0.52 10.43
C ASP A 49 4.13 1.91 10.49
N SER A 50 3.02 2.08 9.79
CA SER A 50 2.30 3.36 9.74
C SER A 50 1.83 3.89 11.11
N ARG A 51 1.81 3.07 12.17
CA ARG A 51 1.57 3.51 13.55
C ARG A 51 2.80 4.10 14.19
N GLY A 52 3.94 3.43 14.00
CA GLY A 52 5.25 3.91 14.42
C GLY A 52 5.58 5.26 13.78
N VAL A 53 5.15 5.48 12.54
CA VAL A 53 5.35 6.77 11.85
C VAL A 53 4.59 7.89 12.54
N MET A 54 3.28 7.75 12.76
CA MET A 54 2.47 8.82 13.35
C MET A 54 2.86 9.14 14.80
N SER A 55 3.19 8.13 15.59
CA SER A 55 3.61 8.30 16.99
C SER A 55 5.03 8.85 17.12
N SER A 56 5.84 8.74 16.08
CA SER A 56 7.24 9.21 16.06
C SER A 56 7.42 10.40 15.13
N ILE A 57 6.35 11.06 14.69
CA ILE A 57 6.41 11.99 13.57
C ILE A 57 7.35 13.18 13.83
N ASP A 58 7.38 13.70 15.06
CA ASP A 58 8.30 14.77 15.45
C ASP A 58 9.75 14.30 15.54
N ALA A 59 9.97 13.04 15.97
CA ALA A 59 11.29 12.42 15.95
C ALA A 59 11.77 12.15 14.51
N LEU A 60 10.87 11.71 13.62
CA LEU A 60 11.14 11.48 12.21
C LEU A 60 11.41 12.79 11.46
N ARG A 61 10.64 13.84 11.73
CA ARG A 61 10.89 15.21 11.23
C ARG A 61 12.29 15.70 11.57
N THR A 62 12.70 15.49 12.82
CA THR A 62 14.01 15.92 13.32
C THR A 62 15.14 15.09 12.71
N ALA A 63 14.92 13.78 12.55
CA ALA A 63 15.93 12.85 12.02
C ALA A 63 16.08 12.93 10.50
N TYR A 64 15.01 13.28 9.77
CA TYR A 64 14.95 13.24 8.31
C TYR A 64 14.38 14.54 7.75
N PRO A 65 15.14 15.66 7.84
CA PRO A 65 14.71 16.94 7.30
C PRO A 65 14.57 16.94 5.76
N ASN A 66 15.13 15.93 5.08
CA ASN A 66 15.05 15.72 3.65
C ASN A 66 14.64 14.27 3.37
N LEU A 67 13.33 14.00 3.35
CA LEU A 67 12.79 12.67 3.07
C LEU A 67 12.87 12.36 1.56
N VAL A 68 14.09 12.15 1.04
CA VAL A 68 14.31 11.85 -0.38
C VAL A 68 14.27 10.35 -0.58
N GLY A 69 13.20 9.84 -1.18
CA GLY A 69 13.03 8.42 -1.50
C GLY A 69 12.63 7.57 -0.29
N LEU A 70 11.33 7.42 -0.07
CA LEU A 70 10.81 6.49 0.93
C LEU A 70 10.79 5.08 0.34
N GLU A 71 11.75 4.25 0.72
CA GLU A 71 11.73 2.83 0.39
C GLU A 71 10.79 2.08 1.33
N GLY A 72 10.17 1.02 0.83
CA GLY A 72 9.29 0.18 1.63
C GLY A 72 9.20 -1.23 1.09
N ALA A 73 8.75 -2.14 1.93
CA ALA A 73 8.40 -3.49 1.51
C ALA A 73 6.89 -3.60 1.28
N VAL A 74 6.52 -4.17 0.14
CA VAL A 74 5.16 -4.61 -0.18
C VAL A 74 5.06 -6.09 0.16
N MET A 75 4.09 -6.43 1.00
CA MET A 75 3.75 -7.81 1.30
C MET A 75 2.38 -8.14 0.71
N VAL A 76 2.36 -9.17 -0.13
CA VAL A 76 1.12 -9.68 -0.72
C VAL A 76 0.58 -10.81 0.13
N LYS A 77 -0.69 -10.73 0.51
CA LYS A 77 -1.36 -11.75 1.31
C LYS A 77 -2.67 -12.20 0.69
N LEU A 78 -2.92 -13.50 0.79
CA LEU A 78 -4.17 -14.14 0.43
C LEU A 78 -4.71 -14.91 1.63
N ASP A 79 -5.93 -14.58 2.07
CA ASP A 79 -6.57 -15.13 3.26
C ASP A 79 -5.67 -15.08 4.51
N GLY A 80 -4.95 -13.95 4.64
CA GLY A 80 -4.02 -13.69 5.74
C GLY A 80 -2.67 -14.41 5.65
N ARG A 81 -2.43 -15.21 4.60
CA ARG A 81 -1.15 -15.88 4.35
C ARG A 81 -0.32 -15.06 3.37
N VAL A 82 0.96 -14.88 3.66
CA VAL A 82 1.91 -14.24 2.74
C VAL A 82 2.16 -15.18 1.56
N VAL A 83 1.99 -14.69 0.34
CA VAL A 83 2.08 -15.51 -0.89
C VAL A 83 3.37 -15.32 -1.68
N CYS A 84 4.17 -14.31 -1.34
CA CYS A 84 5.48 -14.06 -1.93
C CYS A 84 6.44 -13.45 -0.90
N ASP A 85 7.73 -13.41 -1.23
CA ASP A 85 8.70 -12.67 -0.42
C ASP A 85 8.39 -11.16 -0.38
N GLU A 86 9.02 -10.45 0.55
CA GLU A 86 8.89 -8.99 0.65
C GLU A 86 9.48 -8.30 -0.59
N LEU A 87 8.67 -7.47 -1.24
CA LEU A 87 9.06 -6.77 -2.47
C LEU A 87 9.43 -5.32 -2.13
N TYR A 88 10.69 -4.95 -2.33
CA TYR A 88 11.21 -3.65 -1.92
C TYR A 88 11.08 -2.61 -3.04
N GLU A 89 10.34 -1.54 -2.78
CA GLU A 89 10.01 -0.51 -3.77
C GLU A 89 10.13 0.92 -3.21
N PRO A 90 10.41 1.93 -4.05
CA PRO A 90 10.14 3.33 -3.75
C PRO A 90 8.62 3.52 -3.57
N ILE A 91 8.17 3.52 -2.32
CA ILE A 91 6.77 3.25 -1.99
C ILE A 91 5.83 4.39 -2.39
N LEU A 92 6.31 5.63 -2.35
CA LEU A 92 5.54 6.80 -2.79
C LEU A 92 5.22 6.70 -4.27
N ARG A 93 6.23 6.34 -5.06
CA ARG A 93 6.08 6.13 -6.50
C ARG A 93 5.21 4.94 -6.81
N PHE A 94 5.43 3.79 -6.16
CA PHE A 94 4.62 2.59 -6.37
C PHE A 94 3.14 2.85 -6.07
N VAL A 95 2.84 3.44 -4.91
CA VAL A 95 1.45 3.78 -4.53
C VAL A 95 0.88 4.85 -5.45
N GLY A 96 1.67 5.83 -5.88
CA GLY A 96 1.25 6.82 -6.89
C GLY A 96 0.81 6.16 -8.19
N GLN A 97 1.62 5.24 -8.72
CA GLN A 97 1.30 4.45 -9.92
C GLN A 97 0.06 3.58 -9.73
N TRP A 98 -0.09 2.95 -8.57
CA TRP A 98 -1.26 2.15 -8.22
C TRP A 98 -2.53 3.02 -8.18
N VAL A 99 -2.50 4.15 -7.49
CA VAL A 99 -3.65 5.07 -7.38
C VAL A 99 -4.01 5.66 -8.74
N ARG A 100 -3.00 5.96 -9.57
CA ARG A 100 -3.21 6.44 -10.95
C ARG A 100 -4.01 5.45 -11.79
N LYS A 101 -4.14 4.17 -11.42
CA LYS A 101 -4.97 3.19 -12.17
C LYS A 101 -6.47 3.38 -11.98
N VAL A 102 -6.91 4.02 -10.89
CA VAL A 102 -8.34 4.29 -10.64
C VAL A 102 -9.05 4.95 -11.83
N PRO A 103 -8.59 6.10 -12.38
CA PRO A 103 -9.28 6.72 -13.51
C PRO A 103 -9.41 5.80 -14.72
N TRP A 104 -8.35 5.09 -15.10
CA TRP A 104 -8.32 4.18 -16.26
C TRP A 104 -9.27 2.99 -16.09
N VAL A 105 -9.17 2.31 -14.95
CA VAL A 105 -10.01 1.13 -14.65
C VAL A 105 -11.48 1.52 -14.60
N VAL A 106 -11.80 2.69 -14.04
CA VAL A 106 -13.16 3.25 -14.00
C VAL A 106 -13.67 3.63 -15.40
N SER A 107 -12.78 4.02 -16.31
CA SER A 107 -13.07 4.29 -17.72
C SER A 107 -13.18 3.02 -18.58
N GLY A 108 -12.83 1.85 -18.05
CA GLY A 108 -12.89 0.57 -18.76
C GLY A 108 -11.57 0.11 -19.40
N ASP A 109 -10.46 0.78 -19.09
CA ASP A 109 -9.14 0.43 -19.61
C ASP A 109 -8.42 -0.62 -18.74
N THR A 110 -7.73 -1.55 -19.39
CA THR A 110 -6.89 -2.55 -18.72
C THR A 110 -5.54 -1.95 -18.36
N GLU A 111 -5.12 -2.17 -17.12
CA GLU A 111 -3.93 -1.54 -16.57
C GLU A 111 -3.04 -2.50 -15.81
N THR A 112 -1.74 -2.24 -15.84
CA THR A 112 -0.72 -2.98 -15.09
C THR A 112 0.09 -2.04 -14.20
N VAL A 113 0.48 -2.52 -13.01
CA VAL A 113 1.49 -1.90 -12.14
C VAL A 113 2.65 -2.87 -12.00
N ALA A 114 3.77 -2.57 -12.64
CA ALA A 114 5.00 -3.32 -12.49
C ALA A 114 5.84 -2.82 -11.31
N PHE A 115 6.49 -3.75 -10.62
CA PHE A 115 7.52 -3.45 -9.65
C PHE A 115 8.78 -2.98 -10.38
N ARG A 116 9.51 -2.02 -9.81
CA ARG A 116 10.74 -1.51 -10.42
C ARG A 116 11.91 -2.48 -10.22
N ASN A 117 11.92 -3.15 -9.07
CA ASN A 117 13.06 -3.93 -8.60
C ASN A 117 12.84 -5.45 -8.67
N SER A 118 11.71 -5.89 -9.23
CA SER A 118 11.43 -7.31 -9.44
C SER A 118 10.57 -7.52 -10.68
N GLU A 119 10.49 -8.77 -11.13
CA GLU A 119 9.62 -9.20 -12.24
C GLU A 119 8.16 -9.34 -11.79
N ASN A 120 7.75 -8.70 -10.69
CA ASN A 120 6.38 -8.81 -10.21
C ASN A 120 5.50 -7.73 -10.83
N CYS A 121 4.25 -8.08 -11.11
CA CYS A 121 3.27 -7.19 -11.70
C CYS A 121 1.88 -7.42 -11.10
N PHE A 122 1.08 -6.36 -11.04
CA PHE A 122 -0.36 -6.43 -10.80
C PHE A 122 -1.11 -6.05 -12.06
N ALA A 123 -2.09 -6.84 -12.47
CA ALA A 123 -3.00 -6.47 -13.56
C ALA A 123 -4.42 -6.21 -13.05
N PHE A 124 -5.06 -5.22 -13.66
CA PHE A 124 -6.43 -4.77 -13.42
C PHE A 124 -7.18 -4.77 -14.74
N VAL A 125 -8.15 -5.67 -14.88
CA VAL A 125 -8.98 -5.80 -16.08
C VAL A 125 -10.42 -5.43 -15.72
N PRO A 126 -10.96 -4.31 -16.22
CA PRO A 126 -12.34 -3.92 -15.94
C PRO A 126 -13.35 -4.92 -16.52
N ALA A 127 -14.36 -5.27 -15.73
CA ALA A 127 -15.42 -6.23 -16.05
C ALA A 127 -16.78 -5.69 -15.58
N GLY A 128 -17.23 -4.58 -16.20
CA GLY A 128 -18.45 -3.88 -15.80
C GLY A 128 -18.32 -3.27 -14.40
N GLU A 129 -19.17 -3.67 -13.46
CA GLU A 129 -19.12 -3.23 -12.05
C GLU A 129 -18.09 -3.98 -11.20
N SER A 130 -17.18 -4.70 -11.87
CA SER A 130 -16.11 -5.48 -11.24
C SER A 130 -14.79 -5.21 -11.94
N VAL A 131 -13.71 -5.62 -11.28
CA VAL A 131 -12.34 -5.59 -11.78
C VAL A 131 -11.77 -6.97 -11.55
N GLU A 132 -11.27 -7.63 -12.59
CA GLU A 132 -10.42 -8.79 -12.42
C GLU A 132 -9.02 -8.32 -12.03
N PHE A 133 -8.57 -8.83 -10.90
CA PHE A 133 -7.32 -8.48 -10.27
C PHE A 133 -6.41 -9.70 -10.22
N SER A 134 -5.15 -9.57 -10.61
CA SER A 134 -4.17 -10.66 -10.51
C SER A 134 -2.81 -10.14 -10.08
N PHE A 135 -1.98 -11.05 -9.55
CA PHE A 135 -0.60 -10.79 -9.18
C PHE A 135 0.30 -11.88 -9.77
N TYR A 136 1.31 -11.51 -10.54
CA TYR A 136 2.11 -12.46 -11.31
C TYR A 136 3.59 -12.07 -11.39
N VAL A 137 4.41 -13.03 -11.80
CA VAL A 137 5.79 -12.86 -12.24
C VAL A 137 5.82 -12.77 -13.76
N GLY A 138 6.57 -11.82 -14.30
CA GLY A 138 6.72 -11.52 -15.73
C GLY A 138 6.96 -10.04 -15.99
N SER A 139 6.42 -9.55 -17.10
CA SER A 139 6.50 -8.15 -17.52
C SER A 139 5.11 -7.56 -17.73
N GLU A 140 5.03 -6.23 -17.95
CA GLU A 140 3.75 -5.56 -18.19
C GLU A 140 2.94 -6.13 -19.37
N ASN A 141 3.62 -6.82 -20.31
CA ASN A 141 3.03 -7.35 -21.54
C ASN A 141 2.95 -8.87 -21.57
N GLU A 142 3.59 -9.57 -20.63
CA GLU A 142 3.73 -11.02 -20.67
C GLU A 142 3.71 -11.60 -19.26
N VAL A 143 2.77 -12.53 -19.03
CA VAL A 143 2.65 -13.28 -17.78
C VAL A 143 3.46 -14.56 -17.90
N GLU A 144 4.41 -14.77 -16.99
CA GLU A 144 5.16 -16.02 -16.90
C GLU A 144 4.52 -16.97 -15.89
N GLU A 145 4.19 -16.48 -14.70
CA GLU A 145 3.60 -17.27 -13.61
C GLU A 145 2.63 -16.45 -12.76
N TYR A 146 1.41 -16.95 -12.55
CA TYR A 146 0.47 -16.35 -11.60
C TYR A 146 0.83 -16.75 -10.16
N VAL A 147 1.11 -15.74 -9.33
CA VAL A 147 1.25 -15.90 -7.87
C VAL A 147 -0.13 -15.83 -7.20
N VAL A 148 -1.00 -14.98 -7.74
CA VAL A 148 -2.42 -14.91 -7.42
C VAL A 148 -3.19 -14.95 -8.74
N GLU A 149 -3.96 -16.01 -8.90
CA GLU A 149 -4.86 -16.20 -10.05
C GLU A 149 -5.85 -15.03 -10.18
N PRO A 150 -6.29 -14.71 -11.41
CA PRO A 150 -7.30 -13.68 -11.65
C PRO A 150 -8.53 -13.86 -10.75
N THR A 151 -8.78 -12.84 -9.94
CA THR A 151 -9.84 -12.82 -8.94
C THR A 151 -10.69 -11.59 -9.15
N THR A 152 -12.01 -11.76 -9.17
CA THR A 152 -12.95 -10.66 -9.39
C THR A 152 -13.23 -9.90 -8.10
N ILE A 153 -13.06 -8.58 -8.12
CA ILE A 153 -13.41 -7.68 -7.01
C ILE A 153 -14.39 -6.62 -7.51
N ARG A 154 -15.23 -6.06 -6.63
CA ARG A 154 -16.16 -4.99 -7.04
C ARG A 154 -15.39 -3.72 -7.40
N LEU A 155 -15.78 -3.04 -8.47
CA LEU A 155 -15.17 -1.78 -8.93
C LEU A 155 -15.18 -0.71 -7.81
N GLN A 156 -16.29 -0.61 -7.09
CA GLN A 156 -16.40 0.27 -5.93
C GLN A 156 -15.35 -0.05 -4.86
N ALA A 157 -15.17 -1.32 -4.51
CA ALA A 157 -14.21 -1.72 -3.48
C ALA A 157 -12.77 -1.45 -3.95
N PHE A 158 -12.47 -1.72 -5.23
CA PHE A 158 -11.19 -1.38 -5.83
C PHE A 158 -10.89 0.12 -5.71
N ALA A 159 -11.80 0.98 -6.16
CA ALA A 159 -11.61 2.43 -6.17
C ALA A 159 -11.47 3.01 -4.76
N GLU A 160 -12.37 2.63 -3.84
CA GLU A 160 -12.38 3.14 -2.46
C GLU A 160 -11.13 2.74 -1.68
N GLU A 161 -10.73 1.46 -1.75
CA GLU A 161 -9.57 0.96 -1.01
C GLU A 161 -8.25 1.52 -1.59
N THR A 162 -8.16 1.63 -2.92
CA THR A 162 -7.01 2.23 -3.61
C THR A 162 -6.85 3.70 -3.26
N LEU A 163 -7.93 4.50 -3.35
CA LEU A 163 -7.88 5.91 -2.98
C LEU A 163 -7.53 6.09 -1.51
N ARG A 164 -8.11 5.26 -0.63
CA ARG A 164 -7.81 5.29 0.81
C ARG A 164 -6.33 5.04 1.08
N LEU A 165 -5.69 4.11 0.37
CA LEU A 165 -4.25 3.86 0.49
C LEU A 165 -3.45 5.12 0.14
N GLY A 166 -3.72 5.72 -1.01
CA GLY A 166 -3.03 6.93 -1.46
C GLY A 166 -3.20 8.10 -0.49
N GLU A 167 -4.43 8.31 0.00
CA GLU A 167 -4.75 9.35 0.99
C GLU A 167 -4.01 9.13 2.32
N GLN A 168 -3.97 7.89 2.82
CA GLN A 168 -3.25 7.57 4.06
C GLN A 168 -1.76 7.84 3.91
N LEU A 169 -1.15 7.45 2.78
CA LEU A 169 0.26 7.69 2.52
C LEU A 169 0.56 9.18 2.39
N LEU A 170 -0.27 9.92 1.65
CA LEU A 170 -0.14 11.36 1.52
C LEU A 170 -0.30 12.09 2.87
N GLN A 171 -1.25 11.67 3.70
CA GLN A 171 -1.42 12.20 5.06
C GLN A 171 -0.19 11.95 5.93
N MET A 172 0.45 10.79 5.82
CA MET A 172 1.70 10.52 6.53
C MET A 172 2.83 11.45 6.07
N VAL A 173 3.01 11.63 4.76
CA VAL A 173 4.03 12.54 4.20
C VAL A 173 3.80 13.98 4.64
N LEU A 174 2.59 14.50 4.47
CA LEU A 174 2.22 15.85 4.90
C LEU A 174 2.32 16.04 6.42
N GLY A 175 2.08 14.95 7.16
CA GLY A 175 2.30 14.90 8.59
C GLY A 175 3.77 15.05 8.94
N VAL A 176 4.72 14.58 8.13
CA VAL A 176 6.16 14.79 8.34
C VAL A 176 6.54 16.21 7.90
N ASP A 177 6.36 16.57 6.64
CA ASP A 177 6.62 17.95 6.20
C ASP A 177 5.64 18.34 5.09
N PRO A 178 4.75 19.34 5.35
CA PRO A 178 3.84 19.85 4.33
C PRO A 178 4.54 20.41 3.09
N GLY A 179 5.79 20.87 3.22
CA GLY A 179 6.59 21.39 2.12
C GLY A 179 6.95 20.33 1.07
N LEU A 180 6.99 19.04 1.44
CA LEU A 180 7.42 17.95 0.58
C LEU A 180 6.59 17.79 -0.68
N VAL A 181 5.28 18.07 -0.63
CA VAL A 181 4.43 18.00 -1.83
C VAL A 181 4.85 19.00 -2.91
N ASN A 182 5.52 20.10 -2.53
CA ASN A 182 6.01 21.09 -3.48
C ASN A 182 7.49 20.90 -3.84
N SER A 183 8.29 20.31 -2.95
CA SER A 183 9.75 20.16 -3.14
C SER A 183 10.19 18.79 -3.66
N ASP A 184 9.38 17.74 -3.48
CA ASP A 184 9.67 16.37 -3.92
C ASP A 184 8.74 15.95 -5.07
N GLU A 185 9.28 15.23 -6.06
CA GLU A 185 8.53 14.80 -7.25
C GLU A 185 7.55 13.67 -6.94
N ASP A 186 8.00 12.63 -6.22
CA ASP A 186 7.16 11.46 -5.90
C ASP A 186 5.99 11.85 -4.99
N CYS A 187 6.21 12.76 -4.03
CA CYS A 187 5.16 13.29 -3.17
C CYS A 187 4.09 14.06 -3.96
N ARG A 188 4.53 14.87 -4.93
CA ARG A 188 3.65 15.65 -5.80
C ARG A 188 2.83 14.74 -6.71
N ASP A 189 3.48 13.75 -7.31
CA ASP A 189 2.84 12.78 -8.20
C ASP A 189 1.80 11.93 -7.47
N LEU A 190 2.09 11.52 -6.23
CA LEU A 190 1.10 10.86 -5.38
C LEU A 190 -0.11 11.77 -5.11
N ALA A 191 0.12 13.04 -4.77
CA ALA A 191 -0.95 14.00 -4.51
C ALA A 191 -1.85 14.22 -5.74
N LEU A 192 -1.24 14.37 -6.92
CA LEU A 192 -1.95 14.49 -8.20
C LEU A 192 -2.75 13.23 -8.50
N SER A 193 -2.15 12.05 -8.35
CA SER A 193 -2.82 10.76 -8.63
C SER A 193 -4.04 10.56 -7.74
N VAL A 194 -3.97 10.93 -6.44
CA VAL A 194 -5.10 10.88 -5.51
C VAL A 194 -6.22 11.84 -5.92
N ASP A 195 -5.89 13.07 -6.33
CA ASP A 195 -6.88 14.05 -6.78
C ASP A 195 -7.58 13.61 -8.09
N GLU A 196 -6.81 13.16 -9.07
CA GLU A 196 -7.32 12.63 -10.35
C GLU A 196 -8.22 11.42 -10.14
N GLY A 197 -7.77 10.43 -9.35
CA GLY A 197 -8.58 9.25 -9.04
C GLY A 197 -9.88 9.59 -8.30
N ARG A 198 -9.86 10.56 -7.38
CA ARG A 198 -11.07 11.03 -6.69
C ARG A 198 -12.05 11.68 -7.65
N LYS A 199 -11.57 12.54 -8.56
CA LYS A 199 -12.40 13.21 -9.57
C LYS A 199 -13.06 12.19 -10.48
N ALA A 200 -12.28 11.26 -11.03
CA ALA A 200 -12.78 10.21 -11.92
C ALA A 200 -13.81 9.31 -11.22
N TRP A 201 -13.54 8.86 -9.99
CA TRP A 201 -14.47 8.03 -9.24
C TRP A 201 -15.79 8.76 -8.95
N LYS A 202 -15.72 10.03 -8.54
CA LYS A 202 -16.90 10.87 -8.30
C LYS A 202 -17.73 11.06 -9.57
N GLU A 203 -17.08 11.29 -10.70
CA GLU A 203 -17.77 11.44 -12.00
C GLU A 203 -18.49 10.14 -12.39
N HIS A 204 -17.82 8.99 -12.28
CA HIS A 204 -18.44 7.69 -12.52
C HIS A 204 -19.68 7.45 -11.63
N GLN A 205 -19.58 7.75 -10.33
CA GLN A 205 -20.73 7.64 -9.41
C GLN A 205 -21.92 8.53 -9.81
N LEU A 206 -21.67 9.70 -10.42
CA LEU A 206 -22.74 10.57 -10.91
C LEU A 206 -23.40 10.00 -12.17
N HIS A 207 -22.64 9.33 -13.04
CA HIS A 207 -23.17 8.70 -14.24
C HIS A 207 -24.04 7.48 -13.92
N GLN A 208 -23.66 6.66 -12.94
CA GLN A 208 -24.44 5.49 -12.51
C GLN A 208 -25.81 5.82 -11.88
N ARG A 209 -26.03 7.08 -11.48
CA ARG A 209 -27.29 7.55 -10.86
C ARG A 209 -28.30 8.10 -11.86
N ARG A 210 -27.93 8.21 -13.14
CA ARG A 210 -28.78 8.74 -14.22
C ARG A 210 -29.44 7.61 -14.98
#